data_AF-A0AAN7TMH9-F1
#
_entry.id   AF-A0AAN7TMH9-F1
#
_cell.length_a   1.000
_cell.length_b   1.000
_cell.length_c   1.000
_cell.angle_alpha   90.00
_cell.angle_beta   90.00
_cell.angle_gamma   90.00
#
_symmetry.space_group_name_H-M   'P 1'
#
loop_
_entity.id
_entity.type
_entity.pdbx_description
1 polymer ?
#
loop_
_entity_poly.entity_id
_entity_poly.type
_entity_poly.pdbx_seq_one_letter_code
_entity_poly.pdbx_strand_id
1 'polypeptide(L)'
;MTSQDEKSNTLAPSSLDTPVPSSPSPPKDTPAPTLSNPRLAALATKRAKLEQTLSDLQAQRAALVSQATMASGLPMPSEWDSEQRTKYALSSANAVIKEHIFLLHKYNEMKDIGQGLMGLVAEQRGVRVSEVMEGFDMGKKD
;
A
#
# COMPACT_ATOMS: atom_id res chain seq x y z
N MET A 1 -34.90 18.02 -44.78
CA MET A 1 -35.25 19.40 -45.15
C MET A 1 -36.47 19.85 -44.38
N THR A 2 -36.29 20.68 -43.34
CA THR A 2 -37.29 21.68 -42.89
C THR A 2 -36.62 22.64 -41.88
N SER A 3 -36.65 23.94 -42.21
CA SER A 3 -36.59 25.18 -41.40
C SER A 3 -35.41 25.41 -40.44
N GLN A 4 -34.50 26.39 -40.68
CA GLN A 4 -34.62 27.87 -40.53
C GLN A 4 -34.81 28.31 -39.06
N ASP A 5 -33.78 28.92 -38.45
CA ASP A 5 -33.64 30.37 -38.17
C ASP A 5 -34.27 30.73 -36.81
N GLU A 6 -33.89 31.73 -36.02
CA GLU A 6 -32.80 32.68 -35.93
C GLU A 6 -33.00 33.36 -34.54
N LYS A 7 -31.89 33.68 -33.86
CA LYS A 7 -31.61 34.73 -32.86
C LYS A 7 -32.70 35.35 -31.96
N SER A 8 -32.17 35.81 -30.81
CA SER A 8 -32.48 37.07 -30.10
C SER A 8 -33.29 36.92 -28.82
N ASN A 9 -32.60 36.69 -27.70
CA ASN A 9 -33.17 36.99 -26.38
C ASN A 9 -32.78 38.42 -25.96
N THR A 10 -33.71 39.31 -26.27
CA THR A 10 -34.09 40.61 -25.68
C THR A 10 -33.26 41.24 -24.55
N LEU A 11 -32.78 42.44 -24.88
CA LEU A 11 -32.48 43.63 -24.07
C LEU A 11 -33.32 43.82 -22.79
N ALA A 12 -32.67 44.22 -21.70
CA ALA A 12 -33.19 45.20 -20.74
C ALA A 12 -32.03 46.06 -20.16
N PRO A 13 -32.26 47.35 -19.84
CA PRO A 13 -31.26 48.40 -20.05
C PRO A 13 -30.41 48.78 -18.83
N SER A 14 -29.24 49.34 -19.12
CA SER A 14 -28.42 50.17 -18.24
C SER A 14 -29.15 51.42 -17.76
N SER A 15 -28.93 51.78 -16.51
CA SER A 15 -29.00 53.17 -16.04
C SER A 15 -27.72 53.48 -15.25
N LEU A 16 -26.91 54.39 -15.79
CA LEU A 16 -25.90 55.16 -15.06
C LEU A 16 -26.62 56.13 -14.09
N ASP A 17 -26.08 56.35 -12.89
CA ASP A 17 -25.48 57.65 -12.55
C ASP A 17 -24.72 57.61 -11.22
N THR A 18 -23.69 58.47 -11.12
CA THR A 18 -22.68 58.51 -10.04
C THR A 18 -22.91 59.79 -9.17
N PRO A 19 -21.91 60.35 -8.45
CA PRO A 19 -21.43 60.13 -7.08
C PRO A 19 -21.78 61.28 -6.09
N VAL A 20 -21.75 61.06 -4.76
CA VAL A 20 -21.42 62.13 -3.77
C VAL A 20 -20.67 61.55 -2.54
N PRO A 21 -19.58 62.18 -2.04
CA PRO A 21 -18.72 61.68 -0.96
C PRO A 21 -18.87 62.39 0.42
N SER A 22 -18.23 61.81 1.45
CA SER A 22 -17.82 62.36 2.77
C SER A 22 -18.94 62.51 3.83
N SER A 23 -18.83 62.15 5.12
CA SER A 23 -17.74 62.09 6.13
C SER A 23 -18.29 61.41 7.44
N PRO A 24 -17.64 61.41 8.64
CA PRO A 24 -16.60 60.51 9.19
C PRO A 24 -16.97 59.70 10.51
N SER A 25 -16.32 58.53 10.71
CA SER A 25 -15.78 57.80 11.93
C SER A 25 -16.41 57.87 13.38
N PRO A 26 -16.05 57.00 14.39
CA PRO A 26 -15.49 55.63 14.48
C PRO A 26 -16.19 54.73 15.59
N PRO A 27 -15.49 53.81 16.31
CA PRO A 27 -15.55 52.34 16.23
C PRO A 27 -16.47 51.67 17.29
N LYS A 28 -16.95 50.45 17.03
CA LYS A 28 -17.42 49.59 18.11
C LYS A 28 -17.03 48.15 17.86
N ASP A 29 -16.07 47.70 18.66
CA ASP A 29 -15.70 46.31 18.86
C ASP A 29 -16.93 45.42 18.87
N THR A 30 -17.00 44.51 17.91
CA THR A 30 -17.83 43.32 18.05
C THR A 30 -16.92 42.13 17.76
N PRO A 31 -16.35 41.47 18.78
CA PRO A 31 -15.80 40.15 18.58
C PRO A 31 -16.98 39.23 18.25
N ALA A 32 -17.11 38.88 16.98
CA ALA A 32 -18.00 37.80 16.58
C ALA A 32 -17.67 36.57 17.44
N PRO A 33 -18.66 35.94 18.09
CA PRO A 33 -18.41 34.77 18.92
C PRO A 33 -17.98 33.64 17.99
N THR A 34 -16.67 33.43 17.93
CA THR A 34 -16.08 32.27 17.26
C THR A 34 -16.36 31.08 18.18
N LEU A 35 -17.56 30.53 18.10
CA LEU A 35 -17.84 29.18 18.56
C LEU A 35 -17.31 28.20 17.52
N SER A 36 -15.99 28.25 17.32
CA SER A 36 -15.22 27.21 16.64
C SER A 36 -15.32 25.97 17.50
N ASN A 37 -16.31 25.13 17.23
CA ASN A 37 -16.51 23.87 17.94
C ASN A 37 -15.18 23.11 17.94
N PRO A 38 -14.54 22.86 19.10
CA PRO A 38 -13.21 22.23 19.18
C PRO A 38 -13.21 20.84 18.54
N ARG A 39 -14.40 20.23 18.44
CA ARG A 39 -14.65 18.97 17.75
C ARG A 39 -14.45 19.04 16.23
N LEU A 40 -14.79 20.16 15.59
CA LEU A 40 -14.56 20.36 14.15
C LEU A 40 -13.07 20.54 13.86
N ALA A 41 -12.35 21.29 14.70
CA ALA A 41 -10.89 21.41 14.61
C ALA A 41 -10.21 20.04 14.82
N ALA A 42 -10.64 19.27 15.82
CA ALA A 42 -10.14 17.92 16.04
C ALA A 42 -10.48 16.94 14.91
N LEU A 43 -11.60 17.13 14.20
CA LEU A 43 -11.94 16.32 13.03
C LEU A 43 -11.08 16.70 11.82
N ALA A 44 -10.83 17.99 11.60
CA ALA A 44 -9.98 18.49 10.54
C ALA A 44 -8.52 18.00 10.70
N THR A 45 -7.98 18.01 11.92
CA THR A 45 -6.63 17.46 12.17
C THR A 45 -6.55 15.96 11.95
N LYS A 46 -7.58 15.20 12.35
CA LYS A 46 -7.66 13.76 12.05
C LYS A 46 -7.73 13.51 10.54
N ARG A 47 -8.54 14.29 9.83
CA ARG A 47 -8.64 14.19 8.37
C ARG A 47 -7.31 14.48 7.69
N ALA A 48 -6.63 15.56 8.05
CA ALA A 48 -5.32 15.90 7.53
C ALA A 48 -4.29 14.80 7.80
N LYS A 49 -4.31 14.20 9.01
CA LYS A 49 -3.44 13.06 9.34
C LYS A 49 -3.74 11.85 8.47
N LEU A 50 -5.01 11.52 8.25
CA LEU A 50 -5.41 10.40 7.39
C LEU A 50 -4.98 10.64 5.93
N GLU A 51 -5.21 11.85 5.41
CA GLU A 51 -4.78 12.24 4.06
C GLU A 51 -3.26 12.14 3.91
N GLN A 52 -2.50 12.59 4.92
CA GLN A 52 -1.04 12.43 4.95
C GLN A 52 -0.63 10.94 4.94
N THR A 53 -1.27 10.10 5.77
CA THR A 53 -0.96 8.66 5.78
C THR A 53 -1.31 7.97 4.47
N LEU A 54 -2.40 8.38 3.80
CA LEU A 54 -2.77 7.82 2.50
C LEU A 54 -1.73 8.16 1.44
N SER A 55 -1.29 9.43 1.40
CA SER A 55 -0.25 9.88 0.47
C SER A 55 1.07 9.12 0.70
N ASP A 56 1.49 8.98 1.96
CA ASP A 56 2.70 8.23 2.33
C ASP A 56 2.60 6.76 1.92
N LEU A 57 1.48 6.08 2.22
CA LEU A 57 1.26 4.70 1.82
C LEU A 57 1.19 4.53 0.29
N GLN A 58 0.62 5.49 -0.43
CA GLN A 58 0.61 5.48 -1.90
C GLN A 58 2.02 5.63 -2.47
N ALA A 59 2.86 6.49 -1.90
CA ALA A 59 4.25 6.66 -2.31
C ALA A 59 5.08 5.38 -2.04
N GLN A 60 4.93 4.78 -0.86
CA GLN A 60 5.58 3.51 -0.51
C GLN A 60 5.15 2.38 -1.44
N ARG A 61 3.85 2.28 -1.74
CA ARG A 61 3.32 1.31 -2.69
C ARG A 61 3.92 1.48 -4.09
N ALA A 62 4.00 2.72 -4.59
CA ALA A 62 4.58 2.99 -5.91
C ALA A 62 6.06 2.59 -5.99
N ALA A 63 6.83 2.86 -4.93
CA ALA A 63 8.24 2.46 -4.84
C ALA A 63 8.43 0.93 -4.80
N LEU A 64 7.57 0.21 -4.07
CA LEU A 64 7.64 -1.26 -4.02
C LEU A 64 7.25 -1.90 -5.35
N VAL A 65 6.23 -1.37 -6.02
CA VAL A 65 5.78 -1.88 -7.32
C VAL A 65 6.80 -1.62 -8.43
N SER A 66 7.56 -0.51 -8.37
CA SER A 66 8.61 -0.25 -9.36
C SER A 66 9.82 -1.17 -9.20
N GLN A 67 10.12 -1.60 -7.97
CA GLN A 67 11.19 -2.57 -7.70
C GLN A 67 10.75 -4.02 -7.97
N ALA A 68 9.44 -4.30 -8.01
CA ALA A 68 8.93 -5.65 -8.25
C ALA A 68 9.18 -6.12 -9.69
N THR A 69 9.95 -7.20 -9.84
CA THR A 69 10.13 -7.91 -11.10
C THR A 69 9.14 -9.08 -11.22
N MET A 70 8.90 -9.54 -12.45
CA MET A 70 8.15 -10.77 -12.66
C MET A 70 8.91 -11.99 -12.12
N ALA A 71 8.21 -13.10 -11.92
CA ALA A 71 8.83 -14.37 -11.51
C ALA A 71 9.92 -14.84 -12.50
N SER A 72 9.85 -14.41 -13.76
CA SER A 72 10.84 -14.62 -14.81
C SER A 72 12.03 -13.65 -14.77
N GLY A 73 12.13 -12.76 -13.77
CA GLY A 73 13.20 -11.76 -13.63
C GLY A 73 13.08 -10.56 -14.57
N LEU A 74 12.04 -10.51 -15.39
CA LEU A 74 11.79 -9.42 -16.34
C LEU A 74 11.04 -8.25 -15.68
N PRO A 75 11.26 -7.01 -16.16
CA PRO A 75 10.51 -5.85 -15.70
C PRO A 75 9.02 -5.99 -16.05
N MET A 76 8.16 -5.47 -15.18
CA MET A 76 6.71 -5.53 -15.39
C MET A 76 6.29 -4.67 -16.59
N PRO A 77 5.40 -5.14 -17.49
CA PRO A 77 5.03 -4.43 -18.71
C PRO A 77 4.50 -3.00 -18.43
N SER A 78 4.91 -2.04 -19.25
CA SER A 78 4.42 -0.64 -19.18
C SER A 78 2.92 -0.52 -19.38
N GLU A 79 2.33 -1.47 -20.11
CA GLU A 79 0.92 -1.47 -20.52
C GLU A 79 -0.06 -1.86 -19.40
N TRP A 80 0.44 -2.36 -18.26
CA TRP A 80 -0.41 -2.72 -17.13
C TRP A 80 -0.75 -1.51 -16.27
N ASP A 81 -2.03 -1.43 -15.89
CA ASP A 81 -2.50 -0.42 -14.95
C ASP A 81 -1.88 -0.62 -13.56
N SER A 82 -1.76 0.47 -12.79
CA SER A 82 -1.11 0.49 -11.47
C SER A 82 -1.72 -0.54 -10.51
N GLU A 83 -3.04 -0.75 -10.59
CA GLU A 83 -3.73 -1.75 -9.78
C GLU A 83 -3.36 -3.18 -10.15
N GLN A 84 -3.28 -3.49 -11.45
CA GLN A 84 -2.89 -4.81 -11.95
C GLN A 84 -1.46 -5.15 -11.55
N ARG A 85 -0.55 -4.19 -11.66
CA ARG A 85 0.84 -4.37 -11.25
C ARG A 85 0.98 -4.66 -9.76
N THR A 86 0.24 -3.94 -8.94
CA THR A 86 0.23 -4.16 -7.50
C THR A 86 -0.32 -5.54 -7.15
N LYS A 87 -1.45 -5.93 -7.76
CA LYS A 87 -2.08 -7.23 -7.51
C LYS A 87 -1.13 -8.36 -7.89
N TYR A 88 -0.45 -8.23 -9.03
CA TYR A 88 0.54 -9.21 -9.46
C TYR A 88 1.75 -9.25 -8.53
N ALA A 89 2.32 -8.11 -8.15
CA ALA A 89 3.46 -8.04 -7.23
C ALA A 89 3.13 -8.69 -5.87
N LEU A 90 1.95 -8.39 -5.31
CA LEU A 90 1.48 -9.03 -4.08
C LEU A 90 1.25 -10.53 -4.25
N SER A 91 0.66 -10.96 -5.36
CA SER A 91 0.44 -12.38 -5.64
C SER A 91 1.76 -13.13 -5.78
N SER A 92 2.74 -12.53 -6.46
CA SER A 92 4.06 -13.11 -6.66
C SER A 92 4.82 -13.22 -5.33
N ALA A 93 4.84 -12.16 -4.52
CA ALA A 93 5.44 -12.18 -3.19
C ALA A 93 4.80 -13.26 -2.29
N ASN A 94 3.47 -13.35 -2.29
CA ASN A 94 2.75 -14.39 -1.54
C ASN A 94 3.08 -15.80 -2.04
N ALA A 95 3.25 -16.00 -3.35
CA ALA A 95 3.64 -17.28 -3.91
C ALA A 95 5.04 -17.70 -3.45
N VAL A 96 6.01 -16.78 -3.47
CA VAL A 96 7.38 -17.03 -2.99
C VAL A 96 7.40 -17.39 -1.50
N ILE A 97 6.65 -16.66 -0.68
CA ILE A 97 6.55 -16.95 0.76
C ILE A 97 5.95 -18.35 0.99
N LYS A 98 4.88 -18.68 0.27
CA LYS A 98 4.24 -20.02 0.37
C LYS A 98 5.19 -21.13 -0.04
N GLU A 99 5.92 -20.95 -1.13
CA GLU A 99 6.91 -21.93 -1.59
C GLU A 99 8.02 -22.12 -0.55
N HIS A 100 8.52 -21.03 0.05
CA HIS A 100 9.53 -21.13 1.10
C HIS A 100 9.02 -21.84 2.35
N ILE A 101 7.79 -21.54 2.80
CA ILE A 101 7.13 -22.23 3.91
C ILE A 101 7.01 -23.73 3.60
N PHE A 102 6.57 -24.07 2.39
CA PHE A 102 6.43 -25.46 1.96
C PHE A 102 7.78 -26.19 1.96
N LEU A 103 8.83 -25.58 1.40
CA LEU A 103 10.18 -26.13 1.39
C LEU A 103 10.71 -26.37 2.81
N LEU A 104 10.48 -25.44 3.73
CA LEU A 104 10.91 -25.56 5.12
C LEU A 104 10.20 -26.71 5.83
N HIS A 105 8.88 -26.84 5.65
CA HIS A 105 8.11 -27.97 6.20
C HIS A 105 8.60 -29.30 5.62
N LYS A 106 8.78 -29.37 4.30
CA LYS A 106 9.26 -30.56 3.62
C LYS A 106 10.66 -30.97 4.08
N TYR A 107 11.58 -30.01 4.23
CA TYR A 107 12.91 -30.27 4.78
C TYR A 107 12.83 -30.82 6.20
N ASN A 108 12.05 -30.18 7.09
CA ASN A 108 11.91 -30.63 8.47
C ASN A 108 11.34 -32.05 8.55
N GLU A 109 10.30 -32.35 7.76
CA GLU A 109 9.71 -33.68 7.71
C GLU A 109 10.72 -34.74 7.26
N MET A 110 11.46 -34.49 6.17
CA MET A 110 12.50 -35.41 5.70
C MET A 110 13.65 -35.55 6.71
N LYS A 111 14.06 -34.46 7.35
CA LYS A 111 15.10 -34.47 8.39
C LYS A 111 14.65 -35.32 9.58
N ASP A 112 13.42 -35.17 10.06
CA ASP A 112 12.90 -35.89 11.22
C ASP A 112 12.76 -37.40 10.93
N ILE A 113 12.28 -37.75 9.73
CA ILE A 113 12.27 -39.15 9.26
C ILE A 113 13.70 -39.70 9.20
N GLY A 114 14.63 -38.95 8.59
CA GLY A 114 16.04 -39.35 8.46
C GLY A 114 16.71 -39.55 9.81
N GLN A 115 16.49 -38.65 10.77
CA GLN A 115 16.99 -38.76 12.13
C GLN A 115 16.37 -39.95 12.88
N GLY A 116 15.08 -40.21 12.68
CA GLY A 116 14.42 -41.40 13.24
C GLY A 116 15.01 -42.71 12.71
N LEU A 117 15.22 -42.81 11.39
CA LEU A 117 15.86 -43.97 10.76
C LEU A 117 17.31 -44.14 11.22
N MET A 118 18.06 -43.04 11.33
CA MET A 118 19.43 -43.06 11.84
C MET A 118 19.50 -43.54 13.29
N GLY A 119 18.51 -43.16 14.12
CA GLY A 119 18.34 -43.68 15.47
C GLY A 119 18.17 -45.20 15.51
N LEU A 120 17.31 -45.75 14.66
CA LEU A 120 17.11 -47.20 14.55
C LEU A 120 18.37 -47.94 14.09
N VAL A 121 19.10 -47.38 13.12
CA VAL A 121 20.36 -47.98 12.64
C VAL A 121 21.44 -47.94 13.73
N ALA A 122 21.52 -46.84 14.46
CA ALA A 122 22.45 -46.69 15.58
C ALA A 122 22.16 -47.70 16.71
N GLU A 123 20.89 -47.90 17.04
CA GLU A 123 20.45 -48.90 18.02
C GLU A 123 20.82 -50.32 17.59
N GLN A 124 20.55 -50.69 16.31
CA GLN A 124 20.93 -52.01 15.78
C GLN A 124 22.44 -52.27 15.80
N ARG A 125 23.25 -51.22 15.58
CA ARG A 125 24.72 -51.30 15.60
C ARG A 125 25.32 -51.16 17.01
N GLY A 126 24.53 -50.75 18.00
CA GLY A 126 25.01 -50.47 19.36
C GLY A 126 25.96 -49.27 19.47
N VAL A 127 25.95 -48.36 18.48
CA VAL A 127 26.82 -47.18 18.42
C VAL A 127 25.99 -45.90 18.59
N ARG A 128 26.65 -44.76 18.82
CA ARG A 128 25.96 -43.48 18.92
C ARG A 128 25.49 -43.01 17.54
N VAL A 129 24.35 -42.34 17.49
CA VAL A 129 23.80 -41.71 16.26
C VAL A 129 24.83 -40.80 15.58
N SER A 130 25.66 -40.10 16.35
CA SER A 130 26.73 -39.25 15.81
C SER A 130 27.78 -40.01 15.00
N GLU A 131 28.14 -41.22 15.42
CA GLU A 131 29.13 -42.07 14.74
C GLU A 131 28.55 -42.66 13.45
N VAL A 132 27.25 -42.96 13.45
CA VAL A 132 26.55 -43.39 12.22
C VAL A 132 26.44 -42.23 11.24
N MET A 133 26.07 -41.03 11.71
CA MET A 133 26.01 -39.83 10.86
C MET A 133 27.36 -39.49 10.23
N GLU A 134 28.46 -39.59 10.98
CA GLU A 134 29.82 -39.41 10.47
C GLU A 134 30.17 -40.45 9.38
N GLY A 135 29.76 -41.71 9.56
CA GLY A 135 29.94 -42.76 8.55
C GLY A 135 29.09 -42.61 7.27
N PHE A 136 28.09 -41.74 7.28
CA PHE A 136 27.28 -41.37 6.10
C PHE A 136 27.60 -39.97 5.56
N ASP A 137 28.71 -39.36 6.00
CA ASP A 137 29.12 -37.99 5.67
C ASP A 137 28.04 -36.92 5.99
N MET A 138 27.11 -37.22 6.89
CA MET A 138 26.08 -36.29 7.35
C MET A 138 26.64 -35.45 8.51
N GLY A 139 27.45 -34.44 8.16
CA GLY A 139 28.01 -33.50 9.13
C GLY A 139 26.96 -32.57 9.73
N LYS A 140 27.17 -32.12 10.99
CA LYS A 140 26.31 -31.18 11.74
C LYS A 140 26.09 -29.79 11.10
N LYS A 141 26.56 -29.55 9.88
CA LYS A 141 26.68 -28.20 9.30
C LYS A 141 25.78 -27.92 8.09
N ASP A 142 24.92 -28.85 7.69
CA ASP A 142 23.94 -28.63 6.62
C ASP A 142 22.50 -28.60 7.15
#